data_AF-A0A3P9NPA4-F1
#
_entry.id   AF-A0A3P9NPA4-F1
#
_cell.length_a   1.000
_cell.length_b   1.000
_cell.length_c   1.000
_cell.angle_alpha   90.00
_cell.angle_beta   90.00
_cell.angle_gamma   90.00
#
_symmetry.space_group_name_H-M   'P 1'
#
loop_
_entity.id
_entity.type
_entity.pdbx_description
1 polymer ?
#
loop_
_entity_poly.entity_id
_entity_poly.type
_entity_poly.pdbx_seq_one_letter_code
_entity_poly.pdbx_strand_id
1 'polypeptide(L)'
;GAERLILPGFRSPSVGPVSATRVAGRYLSHQRGLPSLPVPPLQQTCERYLTALEPIVEAEELSRTRQLVQQFQEADGVGQRLQRGLERRARDTENWVRLNSNCN
;
A
#
# COMPACT_ATOMS: atom_id res chain seq x y z
N GLY A 1 -61.75 -13.48 -35.01
CA GLY A 1 -60.88 -14.65 -34.82
C GLY A 1 -59.44 -14.22 -34.89
N ALA A 2 -58.75 -14.27 -33.75
CA ALA A 2 -57.30 -14.29 -33.62
C ALA A 2 -57.00 -14.76 -32.19
N GLU A 3 -56.92 -16.08 -32.01
CA GLU A 3 -56.36 -16.71 -30.82
C GLU A 3 -54.91 -16.26 -30.63
N ARG A 4 -54.56 -15.80 -29.42
CA ARG A 4 -53.18 -15.74 -28.95
C ARG A 4 -53.05 -16.71 -27.78
N LEU A 5 -52.29 -17.77 -28.04
CA LEU A 5 -51.89 -18.80 -27.09
C LEU A 5 -50.83 -18.26 -26.11
N ILE A 6 -51.16 -18.35 -24.81
CA ILE A 6 -50.36 -18.70 -23.63
C ILE A 6 -48.85 -18.33 -23.57
N LEU A 7 -48.45 -17.64 -22.49
CA LEU A 7 -47.32 -18.07 -21.65
C LEU A 7 -47.64 -17.83 -20.16
N PRO A 8 -47.62 -18.86 -19.29
CA PRO A 8 -47.84 -18.70 -17.86
C PRO A 8 -46.51 -18.44 -17.15
N GLY A 9 -46.54 -17.55 -16.15
CA GLY A 9 -45.59 -17.61 -15.04
C GLY A 9 -44.18 -17.07 -15.31
N PHE A 10 -44.05 -15.77 -15.54
CA PHE A 10 -42.81 -15.07 -15.15
C PHE A 10 -42.84 -14.89 -13.63
N ARG A 11 -42.42 -15.92 -12.88
CA ARG A 11 -42.12 -15.76 -11.45
C ARG A 11 -40.81 -14.99 -11.37
N SER A 12 -40.90 -13.68 -11.17
CA SER A 12 -39.76 -12.87 -10.78
C SER A 12 -39.06 -13.56 -9.60
N PRO A 13 -37.77 -13.89 -9.67
CA PRO A 13 -37.05 -14.29 -8.47
C PRO A 13 -36.98 -13.04 -7.62
N SER A 14 -37.81 -12.98 -6.59
CA SER A 14 -37.62 -12.06 -5.47
C SER A 14 -36.30 -12.43 -4.81
N VAL A 15 -35.21 -11.86 -5.32
CA VAL A 15 -33.96 -11.74 -4.56
C VAL A 15 -34.29 -10.84 -3.38
N GLY A 16 -34.69 -11.47 -2.27
CA GLY A 16 -34.79 -10.79 -0.99
C GLY A 16 -33.46 -10.07 -0.70
N PRO A 17 -33.47 -8.98 0.06
CA PRO A 17 -32.25 -8.25 0.38
C PRO A 17 -31.28 -9.25 1.02
N VAL A 18 -30.17 -9.50 0.35
CA VAL A 18 -29.05 -10.20 0.97
C VAL A 18 -28.69 -9.38 2.21
N SER A 19 -28.87 -9.95 3.39
CA SER A 19 -28.55 -9.25 4.63
C SER A 19 -27.12 -8.73 4.52
N ALA A 20 -26.95 -7.40 4.56
CA ALA A 20 -25.68 -6.71 4.32
C ALA A 20 -24.55 -7.25 5.21
N THR A 21 -24.92 -7.80 6.38
CA THR A 21 -24.05 -8.52 7.32
C THR A 21 -23.28 -9.67 6.68
N ARG A 22 -23.89 -10.42 5.74
CA ARG A 22 -23.26 -11.57 5.07
C ARG A 22 -22.25 -11.16 4.01
N VAL A 23 -22.30 -9.92 3.50
CA VAL A 23 -21.35 -9.38 2.51
C VAL A 23 -20.17 -8.70 3.20
N ALA A 24 -20.44 -7.94 4.28
CA ALA A 24 -19.40 -7.30 5.09
C ALA A 24 -18.40 -8.31 5.69
N GLY A 25 -18.89 -9.47 6.17
CA GLY A 25 -18.03 -10.52 6.71
C GLY A 25 -16.99 -11.01 5.71
N ARG A 26 -17.37 -11.18 4.43
CA ARG A 26 -16.45 -11.64 3.37
C ARG A 26 -15.37 -10.60 3.12
N TYR A 27 -15.75 -9.33 2.95
CA TYR A 27 -14.80 -8.25 2.65
C TYR A 27 -13.75 -8.07 3.77
N LEU A 28 -14.17 -8.09 5.03
CA LEU A 28 -13.26 -8.01 6.18
C LEU A 28 -12.32 -9.23 6.27
N SER A 29 -12.80 -10.44 5.93
CA SER A 29 -11.95 -11.63 5.88
C SER A 29 -10.82 -11.50 4.84
N HIS A 30 -11.11 -10.94 3.67
CA HIS A 30 -10.10 -10.72 2.63
C HIS A 30 -9.10 -9.64 3.04
N GLN A 31 -9.54 -8.59 3.76
CA GLN A 31 -8.64 -7.55 4.27
C GLN A 31 -7.62 -8.09 5.27
N ARG A 32 -8.01 -9.03 6.15
CA ARG A 32 -7.10 -9.70 7.08
C ARG A 32 -6.05 -10.59 6.41
N GLY A 33 -6.30 -11.02 5.17
CA GLY A 33 -5.38 -11.87 4.40
C GLY A 33 -4.35 -11.10 3.58
N LEU A 34 -4.41 -9.76 3.54
CA LEU A 34 -3.46 -8.97 2.75
C LEU A 34 -2.09 -8.92 3.44
N PRO A 35 -0.99 -9.04 2.67
CA PRO A 35 0.34 -8.90 3.24
C PRO A 35 0.57 -7.47 3.72
N SER A 36 1.22 -7.33 4.87
CA SER A 36 1.71 -6.04 5.36
C SER A 36 2.76 -5.47 4.42
N LEU A 37 2.84 -4.13 4.34
CA LEU A 37 3.77 -3.45 3.45
C LEU A 37 5.22 -3.67 3.96
N PRO A 38 6.13 -4.26 3.17
CA PRO A 38 7.51 -4.42 3.58
C PRO A 38 8.24 -3.07 3.60
N VAL A 39 9.19 -2.92 4.51
CA VAL A 39 10.15 -1.80 4.47
C VAL A 39 11.28 -2.21 3.51
N PRO A 40 11.49 -1.50 2.40
CA PRO A 40 12.56 -1.82 1.47
C PRO A 40 13.94 -1.58 2.13
N PRO A 41 14.99 -2.32 1.72
CA PRO A 41 16.34 -2.09 2.21
C PRO A 41 16.82 -0.65 1.93
N LEU A 42 17.50 -0.05 2.91
CA LEU A 42 18.01 1.31 2.82
C LEU A 42 18.92 1.53 1.59
N GLN A 43 19.76 0.55 1.28
CA GLN A 43 20.66 0.64 0.13
C GLN A 43 19.88 0.77 -1.18
N GLN A 44 18.88 -0.10 -1.36
CA GLN A 44 18.06 -0.14 -2.57
C GLN A 44 17.28 1.17 -2.78
N THR A 45 16.75 1.76 -1.71
CA THR A 45 15.98 3.01 -1.81
C THR A 45 16.87 4.19 -2.18
N CYS A 46 18.05 4.29 -1.58
CA CYS A 46 19.04 5.32 -1.88
C CYS A 46 19.59 5.20 -3.31
N GLU A 47 19.88 3.99 -3.80
CA GLU A 47 20.31 3.77 -5.19
C GLU A 47 19.25 4.26 -6.17
N ARG A 48 17.98 3.86 -5.95
CA ARG A 48 16.86 4.33 -6.78
C ARG A 48 16.66 5.85 -6.72
N TYR A 49 16.88 6.45 -5.55
CA TYR A 49 16.82 7.89 -5.38
C TYR A 49 17.87 8.60 -6.25
N LEU A 50 19.11 8.11 -6.26
CA LEU A 50 20.18 8.67 -7.08
C LEU A 50 19.91 8.49 -8.59
N THR A 51 19.42 7.33 -9.02
CA THR A 51 19.03 7.10 -10.42
C THR A 51 17.87 8.01 -10.85
N ALA A 52 16.90 8.25 -9.98
CA ALA A 52 15.79 9.15 -10.27
C ALA A 52 16.24 10.61 -10.39
N LEU A 53 17.27 11.02 -9.65
CA LEU A 53 17.81 12.37 -9.71
C LEU A 53 18.73 12.62 -10.91
N GLU A 54 19.41 11.60 -11.41
CA GLU A 54 20.40 11.72 -12.50
C GLU A 54 19.92 12.52 -13.73
N PRO A 55 18.68 12.34 -14.24
CA PRO A 55 18.19 13.15 -15.38
C PRO A 55 17.63 14.52 -14.98
N ILE A 56 17.53 14.83 -13.68
CA ILE A 56 16.83 16.03 -13.16
C ILE A 56 17.81 17.11 -12.72
N VAL A 57 18.96 16.72 -12.19
CA VAL A 57 19.92 17.63 -11.54
C VAL A 57 21.25 17.71 -12.29
N GLU A 58 22.00 18.79 -12.07
CA GLU A 58 23.33 18.95 -12.66
C GLU A 58 24.34 17.97 -12.04
N ALA A 59 25.40 17.65 -12.80
CA ALA A 59 26.40 16.66 -12.39
C ALA A 59 27.11 17.01 -11.06
N GLU A 60 27.32 18.30 -10.80
CA GLU A 60 27.93 18.77 -9.54
C GLU A 60 27.01 18.54 -8.34
N GLU A 61 25.72 18.84 -8.47
CA GLU A 61 24.71 18.62 -7.44
C GLU A 61 24.51 17.13 -7.17
N LEU A 62 24.50 16.31 -8.23
CA LEU A 62 24.44 14.86 -8.11
C LEU A 62 25.65 14.30 -7.35
N SER A 63 26.86 14.81 -7.62
CA SER A 63 28.08 14.42 -6.92
C SER A 63 28.01 14.71 -5.42
N ARG A 64 27.59 15.93 -5.04
CA ARG A 64 27.37 16.30 -3.63
C ARG A 64 26.31 15.40 -2.98
N THR A 65 25.23 15.11 -3.69
CA THR A 65 24.14 14.25 -3.21
C THR A 65 24.62 12.81 -2.96
N ARG A 66 25.47 12.26 -3.85
CA ARG A 66 26.08 10.93 -3.67
C ARG A 66 26.90 10.85 -2.37
N GLN A 67 27.68 11.89 -2.05
CA GLN A 67 28.45 11.94 -0.80
C GLN A 67 27.53 11.96 0.43
N LEU A 68 26.45 12.74 0.40
CA LEU A 68 25.48 12.80 1.49
C LEU A 68 24.76 11.45 1.68
N VAL A 69 24.38 10.79 0.58
CA VAL A 69 23.75 9.47 0.61
C VAL A 69 24.72 8.43 1.19
N GLN A 70 26.00 8.49 0.84
CA GLN A 70 27.02 7.60 1.40
C GLN A 70 27.13 7.79 2.92
N GLN A 71 27.25 9.03 3.40
CA GLN A 71 27.29 9.35 4.84
C GLN A 71 26.01 8.90 5.56
N PHE A 72 24.85 9.05 4.93
CA PHE A 72 23.58 8.60 5.47
C PHE A 72 23.52 7.07 5.66
N GLN A 73 24.18 6.31 4.79
CA GLN A 73 24.20 4.85 4.77
C GLN A 73 25.31 4.21 5.61
N GLU A 74 26.24 4.99 6.15
CA GLU A 74 27.38 4.50 6.93
C GLU A 74 26.96 3.51 8.04
N ALA A 75 27.89 2.63 8.42
CA ALA A 75 27.68 1.73 9.55
C ALA A 75 27.53 2.58 10.83
N ASP A 76 26.31 2.58 11.39
CA ASP A 76 25.84 3.47 12.46
C ASP A 76 25.47 4.91 12.06
N GLY A 77 25.38 5.17 10.75
CA GLY A 77 24.84 6.40 10.21
C GLY A 77 23.36 6.62 10.54
N VAL A 78 22.90 7.85 10.33
CA VAL A 78 21.52 8.27 10.62
C VAL A 78 20.51 7.39 9.87
N GLY A 79 20.79 7.04 8.62
CA GLY A 79 19.90 6.21 7.81
C GLY A 79 19.69 4.82 8.37
N GLN A 80 20.73 4.18 8.91
CA GLN A 80 20.62 2.86 9.54
C GLN A 80 19.76 2.92 10.81
N ARG A 81 19.91 3.97 11.62
CA ARG A 81 19.09 4.17 12.83
C ARG A 81 17.61 4.38 12.48
N LEU A 82 17.34 5.17 11.44
CA LEU A 82 15.99 5.43 10.93
C LEU A 82 15.37 4.17 10.32
N GLN A 83 16.13 3.42 9.52
CA GLN A 83 15.69 2.15 8.93
C GLN A 83 15.22 1.16 10.00
N ARG A 84 16.02 0.97 11.06
CA ARG A 84 15.62 0.13 12.21
C ARG A 84 14.34 0.64 12.87
N GLY A 85 14.12 1.96 12.90
CA GLY A 85 12.89 2.57 13.40
C GLY A 85 11.68 2.28 12.52
N LEU A 86 11.83 2.38 11.20
CA LEU A 86 10.80 2.03 10.22
C LEU A 86 10.43 0.55 10.29
N GLU A 87 11.42 -0.34 10.41
CA GLU A 87 11.21 -1.78 10.58
C GLU A 87 10.47 -2.10 11.86
N ARG A 88 10.82 -1.45 12.98
CA ARG A 88 10.05 -1.58 14.24
C ARG A 88 8.59 -1.15 14.01
N ARG A 89 8.36 0.03 13.44
CA ARG A 89 7.01 0.54 13.16
C ARG A 89 6.23 -0.38 12.22
N ALA A 90 6.87 -0.98 11.22
CA ALA A 90 6.25 -1.93 10.30
C ALA A 90 5.83 -3.25 10.96
N ARG A 91 6.47 -3.65 12.06
CA ARG A 91 6.00 -4.80 12.86
C ARG A 91 4.78 -4.46 13.70
N ASP A 92 4.70 -3.22 14.18
CA ASP A 92 3.66 -2.79 15.12
C ASP A 92 2.41 -2.20 14.45
N THR A 93 2.41 -2.04 13.12
CA THR A 93 1.30 -1.41 12.37
C THR A 93 0.92 -2.22 11.12
N GLU A 94 -0.37 -2.24 10.78
CA GLU A 94 -0.85 -2.87 9.54
C GLU A 94 -0.27 -2.19 8.28
N ASN A 95 -0.04 -0.87 8.35
CA ASN A 95 0.60 -0.08 7.31
C ASN A 95 1.43 1.04 7.96
N TRP A 96 2.75 0.94 7.84
CA TRP A 96 3.70 1.86 8.50
C TRP A 96 3.80 3.24 7.85
N VAL A 97 3.33 3.41 6.61
CA VAL A 97 3.33 4.69 5.88
C VAL A 97 2.09 5.51 6.21
N ARG A 98 1.01 4.88 6.70
CA ARG A 98 -0.17 5.63 7.13
C ARG A 98 0.21 6.61 8.23
N LEU A 99 -0.11 7.88 7.97
CA LEU A 99 -0.07 8.91 8.99
C LEU A 99 -1.12 8.56 10.03
N ASN A 100 -0.69 8.45 11.28
CA ASN A 100 -1.62 8.26 12.38
C ASN A 100 -2.36 9.59 12.54
N SER A 101 -3.67 9.61 12.31
CA SER A 101 -4.54 10.70 12.76
C SER A 101 -4.62 10.64 14.28
N ASN A 102 -3.52 11.00 14.95
CA ASN A 102 -3.50 11.22 16.38
C ASN A 102 -2.89 12.60 16.61
N CYS A 103 -3.67 13.61 16.24
CA CYS A 103 -3.67 14.84 16.99
C CYS A 103 -4.09 14.46 18.42
N ASN A 104 -3.17 14.57 19.36
CA ASN A 104 -3.49 14.79 20.76
C ASN A 104 -2.87 16.14 21.13
#